data_AF-A0A3P8UIM2-F1
#
_entry.id   AF-A0A3P8UIM2-F1
#
_cell.length_a   1.000
_cell.length_b   1.000
_cell.length_c   1.000
_cell.angle_alpha   90.00
_cell.angle_beta   90.00
_cell.angle_gamma   90.00
#
_symmetry.space_group_name_H-M   'P 1'
#
loop_
_entity.id
_entity.type
_entity.pdbx_description
1 polymer ?
#
loop_
_entity_poly.entity_id
_entity_poly.type
_entity_poly.pdbx_seq_one_letter_code
_entity_poly.pdbx_strand_id
1 'polypeptide(L)'
;MLNTTSDGSVSRDFSLQLLHSRLRSAKAEKVPRDKKEGKGGKGGGNKKLEINKTIPSYAIPVETRNLKYIVDTGSGLSAKIVEILDDYGKLSKQKCEGYMSGQQTPSLSDIEELLSKCSAFIYIGREQLMANVPPAKLVLGRLSRCQMALLFEQVYGNVGTFRQAMEDMDTSKEQSPVETALLLSLSGVGCVILNQWQSSLQDNTDNMTTVVQNLLKGDRTSGQIIHELRKRNTLVIPKTKDTESNKSECLSKEEDEHIKIAFSLSDINCIVYGLPNLILV
;
A
#
# COMPACT_ATOMS: atom_id res chain seq x y z
N MET A 1 -4.10 -28.50 15.00
CA MET A 1 -5.07 -27.40 15.11
C MET A 1 -4.41 -26.14 14.57
N LEU A 2 -4.83 -25.67 13.40
CA LEU A 2 -4.39 -24.39 12.86
C LEU A 2 -5.14 -23.30 13.62
N ASN A 3 -4.46 -22.66 14.58
CA ASN A 3 -4.97 -21.48 15.25
C ASN A 3 -4.81 -20.29 14.29
N THR A 4 -5.57 -20.27 13.20
CA THR A 4 -5.65 -19.10 12.34
C THR A 4 -6.71 -18.20 12.92
N THR A 5 -6.30 -17.22 13.71
CA THR A 5 -7.05 -15.97 13.80
C THR A 5 -7.11 -15.43 12.37
N SER A 6 -8.18 -15.77 11.66
CA SER A 6 -8.51 -15.20 10.36
C SER A 6 -8.84 -13.74 10.60
N ASP A 7 -7.81 -12.90 10.72
CA ASP A 7 -7.96 -11.46 10.58
C ASP A 7 -8.60 -11.25 9.21
N GLY A 8 -9.83 -10.73 9.19
CA GLY A 8 -10.70 -10.56 8.02
C GLY A 8 -10.19 -9.58 6.97
N SER A 9 -8.92 -9.73 6.56
CA SER A 9 -8.30 -9.00 5.48
C SER A 9 -8.88 -9.43 4.14
N VAL A 10 -9.16 -8.45 3.28
CA VAL A 10 -9.74 -8.64 1.95
C VAL A 10 -8.85 -7.95 0.92
N SER A 11 -8.40 -8.71 -0.08
CA SER A 11 -7.81 -8.19 -1.31
C SER A 11 -8.67 -8.53 -2.53
N ARG A 12 -8.41 -7.83 -3.64
CA ARG A 12 -9.04 -8.04 -4.94
C ARG A 12 -8.02 -8.67 -5.89
N ASP A 13 -8.46 -9.43 -6.88
CA ASP A 13 -7.60 -9.85 -7.98
C ASP A 13 -8.41 -9.84 -9.28
N PHE A 14 -7.71 -9.81 -10.41
CA PHE A 14 -8.33 -9.68 -11.73
C PHE A 14 -8.74 -11.02 -12.32
N SER A 15 -8.04 -12.10 -11.95
CA SER A 15 -8.40 -13.46 -12.36
C SER A 15 -7.71 -14.51 -11.50
N LEU A 16 -8.27 -15.72 -11.48
CA LEU A 16 -7.64 -16.88 -10.83
C LEU A 16 -6.29 -17.22 -11.46
N GLN A 17 -6.14 -16.99 -12.77
CA GLN A 17 -4.89 -17.25 -13.47
C GLN A 17 -3.77 -16.30 -13.01
N LEU A 18 -4.12 -15.02 -12.80
CA LEU A 18 -3.19 -14.04 -12.29
C LEU A 18 -2.81 -14.36 -10.83
N LEU A 19 -3.78 -14.69 -9.98
CA LEU A 19 -3.54 -15.15 -8.62
C LEU A 19 -2.59 -16.36 -8.57
N HIS A 20 -2.86 -17.37 -9.39
CA HIS A 20 -2.03 -18.57 -9.49
C HIS A 20 -0.60 -18.22 -9.95
N SER A 21 -0.45 -17.33 -10.93
CA SER A 21 0.85 -16.83 -11.39
C SER A 21 1.64 -16.18 -10.25
N ARG A 22 1.02 -15.25 -9.49
CA ARG A 22 1.64 -14.57 -8.34
C ARG A 22 2.09 -15.56 -7.27
N LEU A 23 1.24 -16.52 -6.91
CA LEU A 23 1.56 -17.55 -5.91
C LEU A 23 2.74 -18.43 -6.33
N ARG A 24 2.85 -18.75 -7.62
CA ARG A 24 3.97 -19.53 -8.16
C ARG A 24 5.27 -18.72 -8.10
N SER A 25 5.24 -17.45 -8.51
CA SER A 25 6.40 -16.56 -8.44
C SER A 25 6.89 -16.37 -7.00
N ALA A 26 5.98 -16.12 -6.05
CA ALA A 26 6.32 -15.99 -4.64
C ALA A 26 6.90 -17.28 -4.03
N LYS A 27 6.48 -18.46 -4.49
CA LYS A 27 7.06 -19.74 -4.07
C LYS A 27 8.44 -20.00 -4.69
N ALA A 28 8.64 -19.60 -5.95
CA ALA A 28 9.92 -19.75 -6.64
C ALA A 28 11.05 -18.94 -5.97
N GLU A 29 10.72 -17.79 -5.36
CA GLU A 29 11.68 -17.02 -4.57
C GLU A 29 12.01 -17.61 -3.20
N LYS A 30 11.14 -18.47 -2.63
CA LYS A 30 11.41 -19.18 -1.36
C LYS A 30 12.43 -20.32 -1.52
N VAL A 31 12.73 -20.76 -2.74
CA VAL A 31 13.75 -21.79 -2.97
C VAL A 31 15.12 -21.13 -2.93
N PRO A 32 16.02 -21.53 -2.01
CA PRO A 32 17.39 -21.02 -2.02
C PRO A 32 18.00 -21.34 -3.38
N ARG A 33 18.50 -20.32 -4.09
CA ARG A 33 19.44 -20.57 -5.19
C ARG A 33 20.67 -21.21 -4.55
N ASP A 34 20.83 -22.52 -4.74
CA ASP A 34 21.88 -23.33 -4.13
C ASP A 34 23.24 -22.63 -4.25
N LYS A 35 23.72 -22.12 -3.11
CA LYS A 35 25.13 -21.78 -2.94
C LYS A 35 25.87 -23.09 -2.82
N LYS A 36 26.53 -23.48 -3.90
CA LYS A 36 27.56 -24.51 -3.93
C LYS A 36 28.57 -24.22 -2.81
N GLU A 37 28.59 -25.09 -1.81
CA GLU A 37 29.41 -24.97 -0.60
C GLU A 37 30.90 -25.02 -0.93
N GLY A 38 31.62 -23.96 -0.54
CA GLY A 38 33.07 -23.94 -0.43
C GLY A 38 33.48 -24.14 1.03
N LYS A 39 34.37 -25.09 1.27
CA LYS A 39 34.94 -25.50 2.56
C LYS A 39 35.50 -24.33 3.39
N GLY A 40 35.20 -24.36 4.69
CA GLY A 40 36.19 -24.15 5.77
C GLY A 40 36.27 -22.76 6.41
N GLY A 41 36.15 -22.71 7.74
CA GLY A 41 36.64 -21.58 8.55
C GLY A 41 35.89 -21.35 9.86
N LYS A 42 36.45 -21.82 10.98
CA LYS A 42 36.06 -21.45 12.35
C LYS A 42 36.27 -19.94 12.58
N GLY A 43 35.31 -19.26 13.21
CA GLY A 43 35.51 -17.90 13.72
C GLY A 43 34.31 -17.43 14.55
N GLY A 44 34.56 -17.02 15.79
CA GLY A 44 33.55 -16.73 16.82
C GLY A 44 32.54 -15.65 16.43
N GLY A 45 31.26 -15.93 16.70
CA GLY A 45 30.16 -15.01 16.43
C GLY A 45 29.86 -14.13 17.64
N ASN A 46 30.13 -12.84 17.50
CA ASN A 46 29.43 -11.80 18.25
C ASN A 46 27.92 -12.03 18.13
N LYS A 47 27.24 -12.16 19.28
CA LYS A 47 25.77 -12.21 19.35
C LYS A 47 25.21 -10.87 18.88
N LYS A 48 25.00 -10.74 17.58
CA LYS A 48 24.13 -9.73 16.99
C LYS A 48 22.73 -10.02 17.54
N LEU A 49 22.15 -9.07 18.25
CA LEU A 49 20.78 -9.14 18.73
C LEU A 49 19.84 -9.03 17.51
N GLU A 50 19.72 -10.12 16.74
CA GLU A 50 18.64 -10.26 15.77
C GLU A 50 17.38 -10.54 16.58
N ILE A 51 16.50 -9.54 16.62
CA ILE A 51 15.12 -9.75 17.06
C ILE A 51 14.57 -10.78 16.07
N ASN A 52 14.53 -12.05 16.50
CA ASN A 52 13.94 -13.15 15.75
C ASN A 52 12.44 -12.89 15.61
N LYS A 53 12.05 -11.99 14.71
CA LYS A 53 10.66 -11.84 14.30
C LYS A 53 10.31 -13.12 13.54
N THR A 54 9.57 -14.00 14.20
CA THR A 54 9.04 -15.21 13.59
C THR A 54 8.00 -14.79 12.55
N ILE A 55 8.41 -14.82 11.28
CA ILE A 55 7.52 -14.54 10.15
C ILE A 55 6.42 -15.62 10.15
N PRO A 56 5.13 -15.23 10.13
CA PRO A 56 4.05 -16.21 10.09
C PRO A 56 4.17 -17.13 8.88
N SER A 57 3.84 -18.42 9.01
CA SER A 57 4.00 -19.40 7.91
C SER A 57 3.19 -19.07 6.65
N TYR A 58 2.06 -18.36 6.82
CA TYR A 58 1.22 -17.90 5.73
C TYR A 58 1.78 -16.65 5.03
N ALA A 59 2.76 -15.95 5.62
CA ALA A 59 3.30 -14.73 5.07
C ALA A 59 4.35 -15.00 3.95
N ILE A 60 4.46 -14.01 3.07
CA ILE A 60 5.42 -13.98 1.96
C ILE A 60 6.39 -12.85 2.27
N PRO A 61 7.66 -13.17 2.61
CA PRO A 61 8.64 -12.14 2.91
C PRO A 61 9.02 -11.38 1.64
N VAL A 62 9.13 -10.06 1.76
CA VAL A 62 9.64 -9.15 0.72
C VAL A 62 10.86 -8.45 1.29
N GLU A 63 12.02 -8.67 0.67
CA GLU A 63 13.28 -8.10 1.13
C GLU A 63 13.28 -6.57 1.02
N THR A 64 13.62 -5.85 2.08
CA THR A 64 13.63 -4.37 2.06
C THR A 64 14.88 -3.74 1.44
N ARG A 65 15.92 -4.55 1.17
CA ARG A 65 17.22 -4.03 0.67
C ARG A 65 17.11 -3.25 -0.63
N ASN A 66 16.11 -3.57 -1.45
CA ASN A 66 15.82 -2.90 -2.71
C ASN A 66 14.47 -2.17 -2.68
N LEU A 67 14.08 -1.66 -1.51
CA LEU A 67 12.96 -0.73 -1.40
C LEU A 67 13.33 0.56 -2.12
N LYS A 68 12.53 0.93 -3.12
CA LYS A 68 12.70 2.16 -3.89
C LYS A 68 11.50 3.07 -3.75
N TYR A 69 11.70 4.37 -3.89
CA TYR A 69 10.61 5.33 -3.81
C TYR A 69 10.74 6.50 -4.79
N ILE A 70 9.62 7.11 -5.15
CA ILE A 70 9.54 8.42 -5.80
C ILE A 70 8.55 9.25 -5.00
N VAL A 71 9.01 10.38 -4.47
CA VAL A 71 8.20 11.30 -3.65
C VAL A 71 8.24 12.69 -4.26
N ASP A 72 7.09 13.19 -4.68
CA ASP A 72 6.96 14.58 -5.10
C ASP A 72 6.85 15.50 -3.89
N THR A 73 7.95 16.16 -3.51
CA THR A 73 7.96 17.10 -2.38
C THR A 73 7.17 18.39 -2.61
N GLY A 74 6.66 18.62 -3.83
CA GLY A 74 5.68 19.67 -4.09
C GLY A 74 4.29 19.32 -3.56
N SER A 75 4.07 18.09 -3.08
CA SER A 75 2.84 17.67 -2.41
C SER A 75 2.94 17.91 -0.90
N GLY A 76 1.88 18.39 -0.26
CA GLY A 76 1.83 18.46 1.22
C GLY A 76 1.93 17.07 1.90
N LEU A 77 1.80 16.00 1.12
CA LEU A 77 1.98 14.60 1.52
C LEU A 77 3.45 14.26 1.92
N SER A 78 4.43 15.01 1.41
CA SER A 78 5.82 14.55 1.37
C SER A 78 6.61 14.69 2.68
N ALA A 79 6.32 15.66 3.54
CA ALA A 79 7.22 15.95 4.67
C ALA A 79 7.29 14.79 5.68
N LYS A 80 6.13 14.27 6.09
CA LYS A 80 6.03 13.15 7.05
C LYS A 80 6.64 11.86 6.50
N ILE A 81 6.40 11.57 5.22
CA ILE A 81 6.89 10.31 4.64
C ILE A 81 8.40 10.31 4.49
N VAL A 82 8.99 11.47 4.20
CA VAL A 82 10.43 11.64 4.10
C VAL A 82 11.09 11.37 5.45
N GLU A 83 10.51 11.88 6.54
CA GLU A 83 10.96 11.59 7.90
C GLU A 83 10.89 10.09 8.20
N ILE A 84 9.77 9.43 7.86
CA ILE A 84 9.59 7.98 8.07
C ILE A 84 10.64 7.16 7.30
N LEU A 85 10.89 7.52 6.04
CA LEU A 85 11.86 6.82 5.18
C LEU A 85 13.30 7.05 5.65
N ASP A 86 13.63 8.27 6.09
CA ASP A 86 14.95 8.61 6.63
C ASP A 86 15.20 7.89 7.97
N ASP A 87 14.22 7.88 8.87
CA ASP A 87 14.29 7.14 10.13
C ASP A 87 14.43 5.64 9.90
N TYR A 88 13.69 5.10 8.94
CA TYR A 88 13.85 3.70 8.54
C TYR A 88 15.25 3.42 7.98
N GLY A 89 15.79 4.28 7.13
CA GLY A 89 17.15 4.14 6.59
C GLY A 89 18.21 4.13 7.71
N LYS A 90 18.08 5.02 8.70
CA LYS A 90 18.96 5.08 9.88
C LYS A 90 18.87 3.81 10.72
N LEU A 91 17.65 3.35 11.01
CA LEU A 91 17.39 2.18 11.86
C LEU A 91 17.81 0.86 11.19
N SER A 92 17.50 0.71 9.90
CA SER A 92 17.77 -0.51 9.13
C SER A 92 19.22 -0.62 8.68
N LYS A 93 20.00 0.47 8.73
CA LYS A 93 21.32 0.61 8.09
C LYS A 93 21.29 0.26 6.59
N GLN A 94 20.11 0.32 5.96
CA GLN A 94 19.91 0.11 4.54
C GLN A 94 19.67 1.46 3.88
N LYS A 95 20.20 1.64 2.67
CA LYS A 95 19.95 2.85 1.90
C LYS A 95 18.65 2.65 1.13
N CYS A 96 17.57 3.27 1.57
CA CYS A 96 16.41 3.46 0.72
C CYS A 96 16.84 4.40 -0.43
N GLU A 97 16.66 3.96 -1.66
CA GLU A 97 17.07 4.72 -2.84
C GLU A 97 15.84 5.21 -3.56
N GLY A 98 15.79 6.51 -3.84
CA GLY A 98 14.63 7.10 -4.45
C GLY A 98 14.84 8.53 -4.88
N TYR A 99 13.85 9.04 -5.60
CA TYR A 99 13.83 10.42 -6.08
C TYR A 99 12.91 11.24 -5.20
N MET A 100 13.37 12.44 -4.86
CA MET A 100 12.59 13.45 -4.17
C MET A 100 12.52 14.67 -5.08
N SER A 101 11.32 15.04 -5.50
CA SER A 101 11.10 16.27 -6.26
C SER A 101 11.69 17.44 -5.47
N GLY A 102 12.21 18.47 -6.14
CA GLY A 102 13.01 19.54 -5.50
C GLY A 102 14.52 19.29 -5.46
N GLN A 103 15.00 18.03 -5.54
CA GLN A 103 16.42 17.73 -5.78
C GLN A 103 16.67 17.31 -7.24
N GLN A 104 15.84 16.42 -7.78
CA GLN A 104 15.93 15.96 -9.17
C GLN A 104 14.60 15.36 -9.62
N THR A 105 14.07 15.80 -10.76
CA THR A 105 12.94 15.13 -11.41
C THR A 105 13.46 13.90 -12.17
N PRO A 106 12.99 12.68 -11.87
CA PRO A 106 13.46 11.48 -12.56
C PRO A 106 13.03 11.49 -14.03
N SER A 107 13.92 11.07 -14.92
CA SER A 107 13.58 10.81 -16.32
C SER A 107 12.80 9.49 -16.45
N LEU A 108 12.14 9.26 -17.60
CA LEU A 108 11.47 7.98 -17.87
C LEU A 108 12.41 6.78 -17.69
N SER A 109 13.65 6.90 -18.17
CA SER A 109 14.67 5.85 -18.04
C SER A 109 15.03 5.56 -16.58
N ASP A 110 15.10 6.61 -15.74
CA ASP A 110 15.36 6.47 -14.31
C ASP A 110 14.23 5.71 -13.61
N ILE A 111 12.98 6.03 -13.95
CA ILE A 111 11.80 5.35 -13.39
C ILE A 111 11.78 3.88 -13.85
N GLU A 112 12.03 3.61 -15.13
CA GLU A 112 12.12 2.25 -15.68
C GLU A 112 13.22 1.43 -14.97
N GLU A 113 14.40 2.01 -14.79
CA GLU A 113 15.51 1.36 -14.08
C GLU A 113 15.15 1.07 -12.63
N LEU A 114 14.57 2.05 -11.92
CA LEU A 114 14.14 1.92 -10.53
C LEU A 114 13.13 0.80 -10.35
N LEU A 115 12.10 0.76 -11.20
CA LEU A 115 11.06 -0.28 -11.18
C LEU A 115 11.63 -1.67 -11.50
N SER A 116 12.62 -1.77 -12.40
CA SER A 116 13.21 -3.06 -12.79
C SER A 116 14.05 -3.72 -11.68
N LYS A 117 14.57 -2.93 -10.74
CA LYS A 117 15.50 -3.36 -9.68
C LYS A 117 14.87 -3.45 -8.30
N CYS A 118 13.70 -2.86 -8.10
CA CYS A 118 13.07 -2.80 -6.79
C CYS A 118 12.46 -4.14 -6.37
N SER A 119 12.47 -4.41 -5.07
CA SER A 119 11.68 -5.49 -4.44
C SER A 119 10.32 -4.97 -3.96
N ALA A 120 10.31 -3.72 -3.51
CA ALA A 120 9.12 -2.96 -3.20
C ALA A 120 9.27 -1.52 -3.70
N PHE A 121 8.17 -0.92 -4.15
CA PHE A 121 8.14 0.42 -4.73
C PHE A 121 7.08 1.29 -4.05
N ILE A 122 7.44 2.52 -3.70
CA ILE A 122 6.53 3.52 -3.15
C ILE A 122 6.49 4.73 -4.08
N TYR A 123 5.32 5.06 -4.61
CA TYR A 123 5.09 6.26 -5.39
C TYR A 123 4.16 7.21 -4.63
N ILE A 124 4.60 8.46 -4.47
CA ILE A 124 3.83 9.54 -3.87
C ILE A 124 3.95 10.73 -4.80
N GLY A 125 2.86 11.06 -5.50
CA GLY A 125 2.88 12.04 -6.58
C GLY A 125 1.63 12.91 -6.60
N ARG A 126 1.75 14.11 -7.17
CA ARG A 126 0.60 14.96 -7.55
C ARG A 126 -0.05 14.55 -8.86
N GLU A 127 0.62 13.72 -9.63
CA GLU A 127 0.10 13.16 -10.87
C GLU A 127 0.02 11.65 -10.73
N GLN A 128 -0.74 11.02 -11.62
CA GLN A 128 -0.75 9.57 -11.73
C GLN A 128 0.60 9.10 -12.26
N LEU A 129 1.08 7.94 -11.80
CA LEU A 129 2.30 7.29 -12.27
C LEU A 129 2.26 7.10 -13.79
N MET A 130 1.08 6.81 -14.34
CA MET A 130 0.86 6.59 -15.77
C MET A 130 0.95 7.86 -16.62
N ALA A 131 0.91 9.04 -16.01
CA ALA A 131 1.24 10.30 -16.70
C ALA A 131 2.74 10.37 -17.02
N ASN A 132 3.57 9.73 -16.20
CA ASN A 132 5.03 9.74 -16.32
C ASN A 132 5.61 8.48 -16.98
N VAL A 133 4.89 7.36 -16.91
CA VAL A 133 5.32 6.06 -17.45
C VAL A 133 4.28 5.52 -18.44
N PRO A 134 4.60 5.46 -19.75
CA PRO A 134 3.68 4.91 -20.73
C PRO A 134 3.31 3.44 -20.42
N PRO A 135 2.03 3.03 -20.54
CA PRO A 135 1.60 1.66 -20.23
C PRO A 135 2.39 0.56 -20.95
N ALA A 136 2.71 0.80 -22.23
CA ALA A 136 3.50 -0.12 -23.03
C ALA A 136 4.90 -0.38 -22.44
N LYS A 137 5.53 0.65 -21.85
CA LYS A 137 6.84 0.51 -21.21
C LYS A 137 6.74 -0.30 -19.91
N LEU A 138 5.68 -0.09 -19.13
CA LEU A 138 5.47 -0.81 -17.89
C LEU A 138 5.30 -2.33 -18.13
N VAL A 139 4.47 -2.70 -19.11
CA VAL A 139 4.17 -4.11 -19.44
C VAL A 139 5.41 -4.81 -20.01
N LEU A 140 6.17 -4.13 -20.87
CA LEU A 140 7.41 -4.68 -21.44
C LEU A 140 8.55 -4.75 -20.42
N GLY A 141 8.54 -3.88 -19.41
CA GLY A 141 9.60 -3.70 -18.42
C GLY A 141 9.84 -4.86 -17.46
N ARG A 142 9.03 -5.94 -17.52
CA ARG A 142 9.14 -7.15 -16.68
C ARG A 142 9.55 -6.85 -15.23
N LEU A 143 8.63 -6.27 -14.48
CA LEU A 143 8.77 -5.94 -13.06
C LEU A 143 8.73 -7.17 -12.14
N SER A 144 9.22 -8.33 -12.61
CA SER A 144 9.21 -9.62 -11.92
C SER A 144 9.92 -9.62 -10.56
N ARG A 145 10.74 -8.61 -10.28
CA ARG A 145 11.43 -8.43 -8.98
C ARG A 145 10.63 -7.58 -8.01
N CYS A 146 9.77 -6.69 -8.51
CA CYS A 146 8.94 -5.82 -7.69
C CYS A 146 7.75 -6.63 -7.19
N GLN A 147 7.79 -7.06 -5.93
CA GLN A 147 6.72 -7.86 -5.33
C GLN A 147 5.59 -6.99 -4.80
N MET A 148 5.91 -5.76 -4.38
CA MET A 148 4.95 -4.84 -3.76
C MET A 148 5.07 -3.44 -4.35
N ALA A 149 3.96 -2.87 -4.78
CA ALA A 149 3.89 -1.46 -5.20
C ALA A 149 2.83 -0.73 -4.37
N LEU A 150 3.17 0.48 -3.90
CA LEU A 150 2.28 1.36 -3.17
C LEU A 150 2.16 2.66 -3.96
N LEU A 151 0.95 3.04 -4.33
CA LEU A 151 0.68 4.28 -5.07
C LEU A 151 -0.24 5.18 -4.26
N PHE A 152 0.27 6.33 -3.85
CA PHE A 152 -0.50 7.38 -3.17
C PHE A 152 -0.44 8.66 -4.01
N GLU A 153 -1.42 8.78 -4.89
CA GLU A 153 -1.48 9.83 -5.89
C GLU A 153 -2.51 10.90 -5.48
N GLN A 154 -2.17 12.17 -5.70
CA GLN A 154 -3.01 13.31 -5.37
C GLN A 154 -3.57 13.94 -6.65
N VAL A 155 -4.74 13.52 -7.11
CA VAL A 155 -5.45 14.23 -8.17
C VAL A 155 -6.15 15.46 -7.55
N TYR A 156 -5.88 16.68 -8.05
CA TYR A 156 -6.57 17.93 -7.64
C TYR A 156 -8.11 17.77 -7.70
N GLY A 157 -8.98 18.46 -6.96
CA GLY A 157 -8.89 19.57 -6.01
C GLY A 157 -10.31 20.17 -5.79
N ASN A 158 -10.58 20.69 -4.60
CA ASN A 158 -11.84 21.28 -4.07
C ASN A 158 -12.91 20.32 -3.49
N VAL A 159 -13.41 20.65 -2.29
CA VAL A 159 -14.37 19.84 -1.49
C VAL A 159 -15.72 19.61 -2.21
N GLY A 160 -15.99 20.33 -3.30
CA GLY A 160 -17.16 20.14 -4.15
C GLY A 160 -16.97 19.20 -5.36
N THR A 161 -15.74 18.81 -5.70
CA THR A 161 -15.45 18.04 -6.92
C THR A 161 -15.49 16.54 -6.71
N PHE A 162 -15.67 16.00 -5.49
CA PHE A 162 -15.77 14.54 -5.31
C PHE A 162 -16.95 13.92 -6.07
N ARG A 163 -18.12 14.59 -6.05
CA ARG A 163 -19.29 14.12 -6.82
C ARG A 163 -19.06 14.24 -8.33
N GLN A 164 -18.40 15.32 -8.77
CA GLN A 164 -18.03 15.52 -10.16
C GLN A 164 -16.92 14.56 -10.62
N ALA A 165 -15.95 14.22 -9.78
CA ALA A 165 -14.90 13.25 -10.09
C ALA A 165 -15.44 11.82 -10.18
N MET A 166 -16.48 11.48 -9.41
CA MET A 166 -17.22 10.23 -9.63
C MET A 166 -18.00 10.22 -10.94
N GLU A 167 -18.54 11.37 -11.37
CA GLU A 167 -19.25 11.53 -12.65
C GLU A 167 -18.27 11.61 -13.85
N ASP A 168 -17.09 12.20 -13.66
CA ASP A 168 -16.03 12.39 -14.67
C ASP A 168 -15.08 11.19 -14.79
N MET A 169 -15.19 10.20 -13.89
CA MET A 169 -14.48 8.93 -13.99
C MET A 169 -14.86 8.17 -15.26
N ASP A 170 -16.06 8.44 -15.81
CA ASP A 170 -16.54 7.86 -17.06
C ASP A 170 -16.13 8.66 -18.33
N THR A 171 -15.63 9.90 -18.18
CA THR A 171 -15.45 10.82 -19.32
C THR A 171 -14.00 11.26 -19.57
N SER A 172 -13.10 11.12 -18.60
CA SER A 172 -11.69 11.52 -18.73
C SER A 172 -10.83 10.43 -19.36
N LYS A 173 -9.90 10.82 -20.24
CA LYS A 173 -8.89 9.94 -20.87
C LYS A 173 -7.79 9.48 -19.90
N GLU A 174 -7.99 9.70 -18.60
CA GLU A 174 -7.04 9.35 -17.55
C GLU A 174 -7.21 7.88 -17.18
N GLN A 175 -6.10 7.18 -16.96
CA GLN A 175 -6.17 5.76 -16.65
C GLN A 175 -6.78 5.57 -15.26
N SER A 176 -7.74 4.66 -15.15
CA SER A 176 -8.36 4.41 -13.86
C SER A 176 -7.37 3.76 -12.88
N PRO A 177 -7.52 3.93 -11.56
CA PRO A 177 -6.69 3.24 -10.57
C PRO A 177 -6.71 1.71 -10.74
N VAL A 178 -7.82 1.16 -11.24
CA VAL A 178 -7.99 -0.26 -11.56
C VAL A 178 -7.09 -0.68 -12.73
N GLU A 179 -7.02 0.13 -13.78
CA GLU A 179 -6.14 -0.11 -14.93
C GLU A 179 -4.66 -0.06 -14.52
N THR A 180 -4.27 0.91 -13.69
CA THR A 180 -2.90 1.01 -13.17
C THR A 180 -2.53 -0.24 -12.36
N ALA A 181 -3.42 -0.72 -11.47
CA ALA A 181 -3.21 -1.97 -10.75
C ALA A 181 -3.12 -3.18 -11.68
N LEU A 182 -3.92 -3.23 -12.74
CA LEU A 182 -3.87 -4.31 -13.73
C LEU A 182 -2.54 -4.31 -14.47
N LEU A 183 -2.10 -3.14 -14.96
CA LEU A 183 -0.82 -2.99 -15.68
C LEU A 183 0.35 -3.44 -14.81
N LEU A 184 0.44 -2.96 -13.57
CA LEU A 184 1.47 -3.39 -12.61
C LEU A 184 1.42 -4.91 -12.36
N SER A 185 0.21 -5.47 -12.24
CA SER A 185 0.04 -6.90 -12.00
C SER A 185 0.48 -7.72 -13.22
N LEU A 186 0.16 -7.29 -14.44
CA LEU A 186 0.61 -7.91 -15.68
C LEU A 186 2.13 -7.81 -15.86
N SER A 187 2.73 -6.72 -15.38
CA SER A 187 4.19 -6.54 -15.35
C SER A 187 4.89 -7.44 -14.34
N GLY A 188 4.16 -8.09 -13.42
CA GLY A 188 4.69 -9.07 -12.48
C GLY A 188 4.55 -8.69 -11.00
N VAL A 189 3.94 -7.55 -10.67
CA VAL A 189 3.79 -7.10 -9.28
C VAL A 189 2.83 -8.00 -8.50
N GLY A 190 3.28 -8.52 -7.36
CA GLY A 190 2.52 -9.47 -6.53
C GLY A 190 1.42 -8.83 -5.67
N CYS A 191 1.64 -7.60 -5.20
CA CYS A 191 0.72 -6.84 -4.36
C CYS A 191 0.75 -5.37 -4.76
N VAL A 192 -0.41 -4.80 -5.09
CA VAL A 192 -0.54 -3.36 -5.38
C VAL A 192 -1.47 -2.74 -4.34
N ILE A 193 -0.99 -1.71 -3.66
CA ILE A 193 -1.77 -0.93 -2.69
C ILE A 193 -2.00 0.45 -3.29
N LEU A 194 -3.26 0.86 -3.41
CA LEU A 194 -3.61 2.17 -3.96
C LEU A 194 -5.00 2.63 -3.49
N ASN A 195 -5.32 3.88 -3.77
CA ASN A 195 -6.64 4.46 -3.55
C ASN A 195 -7.56 4.21 -4.75
N GLN A 196 -8.80 3.77 -4.50
CA GLN A 196 -9.80 3.53 -5.54
C GLN A 196 -10.33 4.81 -6.19
N TRP A 197 -10.42 5.87 -5.40
CA TRP A 197 -10.98 7.16 -5.76
C TRP A 197 -10.07 8.28 -5.26
N GLN A 198 -10.29 9.47 -5.81
CA GLN A 198 -9.66 10.69 -5.31
C GLN A 198 -10.05 10.91 -3.85
N SER A 199 -9.10 11.39 -3.02
CA SER A 199 -9.34 11.69 -1.60
C SER A 199 -8.71 13.02 -1.22
N SER A 200 -9.14 13.56 -0.07
CA SER A 200 -8.55 14.77 0.46
C SER A 200 -7.05 14.57 0.73
N LEU A 201 -6.27 15.65 0.59
CA LEU A 201 -4.83 15.61 0.89
C LEU A 201 -4.56 15.09 2.31
N GLN A 202 -5.39 15.51 3.27
CA GLN A 202 -5.25 15.12 4.68
C GLN A 202 -5.48 13.61 4.86
N ASP A 203 -6.62 13.09 4.38
CA ASP A 203 -6.94 11.66 4.51
C ASP A 203 -5.90 10.79 3.80
N ASN A 204 -5.47 11.20 2.60
CA ASN A 204 -4.45 10.49 1.85
C ASN A 204 -3.10 10.49 2.59
N THR A 205 -2.71 11.63 3.20
CA THR A 205 -1.50 11.73 4.03
C THR A 205 -1.57 10.76 5.20
N ASP A 206 -2.68 10.75 5.94
CA ASP A 206 -2.82 9.97 7.16
C ASP A 206 -2.88 8.47 6.87
N ASN A 207 -3.61 8.08 5.81
CA ASN A 207 -3.66 6.69 5.33
C ASN A 207 -2.27 6.23 4.87
N MET A 208 -1.60 7.00 4.03
CA MET A 208 -0.28 6.68 3.51
C MET A 208 0.76 6.57 4.63
N THR A 209 0.81 7.54 5.54
CA THR A 209 1.68 7.54 6.72
C THR A 209 1.47 6.26 7.52
N THR A 210 0.21 5.92 7.82
CA THR A 210 -0.14 4.73 8.58
C THR A 210 0.29 3.45 7.85
N VAL A 211 0.03 3.34 6.56
CA VAL A 211 0.37 2.15 5.76
C VAL A 211 1.88 1.97 5.67
N VAL A 212 2.63 3.01 5.30
CA VAL A 212 4.08 2.91 5.11
C VAL A 212 4.78 2.64 6.44
N GLN A 213 4.41 3.33 7.53
CA GLN A 213 4.98 3.07 8.85
C GLN A 213 4.77 1.61 9.29
N ASN A 214 3.57 1.07 9.14
CA ASN A 214 3.30 -0.31 9.57
C ASN A 214 3.96 -1.34 8.66
N LEU A 215 4.10 -1.08 7.36
CA LEU A 215 4.86 -1.94 6.47
C LEU A 215 6.33 -1.99 6.87
N LEU A 216 6.95 -0.84 7.12
CA LEU A 216 8.36 -0.73 7.51
C LEU A 216 8.66 -1.33 8.89
N LYS A 217 7.66 -1.44 9.77
CA LYS A 217 7.79 -2.20 11.02
C LYS A 217 7.94 -3.71 10.77
N GLY A 218 7.44 -4.24 9.66
CA GLY A 218 7.63 -5.65 9.28
C GLY A 218 7.03 -6.65 10.27
N ASP A 219 5.93 -6.30 10.94
CA ASP A 219 5.23 -7.15 11.91
C ASP A 219 3.87 -7.66 11.42
N ARG A 220 3.34 -7.09 10.34
CA ARG A 220 2.00 -7.37 9.79
C ARG A 220 2.05 -7.52 8.28
N THR A 221 1.11 -8.30 7.73
CA THR A 221 0.99 -8.41 6.28
C THR A 221 0.32 -7.19 5.66
N SER A 222 0.55 -6.96 4.36
CA SER A 222 -0.10 -5.92 3.56
C SER A 222 -1.61 -5.88 3.77
N GLY A 223 -2.25 -7.05 3.77
CA GLY A 223 -3.66 -7.20 4.01
C GLY A 223 -4.11 -6.87 5.43
N GLN A 224 -3.35 -7.26 6.46
CA GLN A 224 -3.67 -6.93 7.85
C GLN A 224 -3.59 -5.43 8.09
N ILE A 225 -2.60 -4.76 7.50
CA ILE A 225 -2.42 -3.31 7.60
C ILE A 225 -3.62 -2.56 7.01
N ILE A 226 -4.06 -2.94 5.81
CA ILE A 226 -5.23 -2.30 5.18
C ILE A 226 -6.54 -2.62 5.92
N HIS A 227 -6.66 -3.82 6.50
CA HIS A 227 -7.80 -4.16 7.35
C HIS A 227 -7.87 -3.31 8.62
N GLU A 228 -6.74 -3.10 9.28
CA GLU A 228 -6.67 -2.24 10.46
C GLU A 228 -6.93 -0.77 10.13
N LEU A 229 -6.47 -0.31 8.96
CA LEU A 229 -6.78 1.04 8.47
C LEU A 229 -8.29 1.27 8.38
N ARG A 230 -9.04 0.30 7.84
CA ARG A 230 -10.52 0.34 7.76
C ARG A 230 -11.18 0.32 9.14
N LYS A 231 -10.65 -0.46 10.08
CA LYS A 231 -11.17 -0.58 11.45
C LYS A 231 -10.96 0.67 12.28
N ARG A 232 -9.82 1.35 12.11
CA ARG A 232 -9.46 2.56 12.86
C ARG A 232 -10.53 3.64 12.72
N ASN A 233 -11.16 3.71 11.56
CA ASN A 233 -12.07 4.80 11.23
C ASN A 233 -13.57 4.43 11.44
N THR A 234 -13.86 3.16 11.73
CA THR A 234 -15.22 2.69 12.08
C THR A 234 -15.58 2.91 13.56
N LEU A 235 -14.65 3.43 14.37
CA LEU A 235 -14.79 3.56 15.82
C LEU A 235 -14.94 5.02 16.30
N VAL A 236 -15.95 5.77 15.83
CA VAL A 236 -16.39 7.00 16.54
C VAL A 236 -17.89 7.27 16.35
N ILE A 237 -18.72 6.87 17.32
CA ILE A 237 -19.82 7.71 17.85
C ILE A 237 -19.97 7.41 19.35
N PRO A 238 -19.53 8.30 20.27
CA PRO A 238 -20.05 8.31 21.63
C PRO A 238 -21.50 8.79 21.59
N LYS A 239 -22.43 8.03 22.19
CA LYS A 239 -23.78 8.52 22.51
C LYS A 239 -23.62 9.70 23.48
N THR A 240 -23.66 10.94 22.99
CA THR A 240 -23.87 12.10 23.87
C THR A 240 -25.31 12.08 24.33
N LYS A 241 -25.44 11.97 25.66
CA LYS A 241 -26.69 12.02 26.41
C LYS A 241 -27.44 13.32 26.17
N ASP A 242 -28.73 13.21 26.35
CA ASP A 242 -29.79 14.18 26.18
C ASP A 242 -29.52 15.55 26.83
N THR A 243 -29.85 16.62 26.11
CA THR A 243 -30.37 17.84 26.73
C THR A 243 -31.60 18.29 25.94
N GLU A 244 -32.72 18.33 26.66
CA GLU A 244 -34.07 18.65 26.21
C GLU A 244 -34.22 20.07 25.63
N SER A 245 -35.06 20.22 24.60
CA SER A 245 -35.98 21.37 24.45
C SER A 245 -36.93 21.21 23.24
N ASN A 246 -38.18 20.87 23.56
CA ASN A 246 -39.45 21.32 22.96
C ASN A 246 -39.99 20.77 21.62
N LYS A 247 -40.95 19.82 21.80
CA LYS A 247 -42.29 19.66 21.18
C LYS A 247 -42.48 19.81 19.67
N SER A 248 -42.79 18.68 19.02
CA SER A 248 -44.08 18.46 18.33
C SER A 248 -44.33 16.95 18.16
N GLU A 249 -45.50 16.49 18.60
CA GLU A 249 -46.00 15.11 18.43
C GLU A 249 -46.40 14.83 16.97
N CYS A 250 -46.01 13.68 16.44
CA CYS A 250 -46.99 12.69 15.97
C CYS A 250 -46.34 11.29 15.85
N LEU A 251 -47.09 10.29 16.30
CA LEU A 251 -46.70 8.90 16.55
C LEU A 251 -46.57 8.07 15.27
N SER A 252 -45.48 7.31 15.15
CA SER A 252 -45.56 5.87 14.88
C SER A 252 -44.27 5.18 15.34
N LYS A 253 -44.45 4.20 16.23
CA LYS A 253 -43.41 3.37 16.83
C LYS A 253 -42.97 2.31 15.82
N GLU A 254 -41.70 2.30 15.45
CA GLU A 254 -40.96 1.07 15.12
C GLU A 254 -39.53 1.25 15.64
N GLU A 255 -39.21 0.49 16.69
CA GLU A 255 -37.87 0.36 17.27
C GLU A 255 -37.03 -0.48 16.32
N ASP A 256 -36.32 0.16 15.39
CA ASP A 256 -35.18 -0.46 14.74
C ASP A 256 -33.90 0.09 15.39
N GLU A 257 -33.22 -0.74 16.16
CA GLU A 257 -31.81 -0.55 16.54
C GLU A 257 -30.91 -0.71 15.29
N HIS A 258 -31.04 0.20 14.31
CA HIS A 258 -30.06 0.31 13.25
C HIS A 258 -28.77 0.88 13.85
N ILE A 259 -27.78 0.01 14.08
CA ILE A 259 -26.38 0.44 14.21
C ILE A 259 -26.06 1.20 12.92
N LYS A 260 -26.13 2.53 12.98
CA LYS A 260 -25.79 3.39 11.86
C LYS A 260 -24.27 3.37 11.72
N ILE A 261 -23.75 2.38 11.01
CA ILE A 261 -22.33 2.32 10.65
C ILE A 261 -22.07 3.46 9.67
N ALA A 262 -21.61 4.59 10.19
CA ALA A 262 -21.14 5.69 9.36
C ALA A 262 -19.74 5.29 8.85
N PHE A 263 -19.66 4.82 7.60
CA PHE A 263 -18.38 4.68 6.91
C PHE A 263 -18.01 6.05 6.32
N SER A 264 -16.80 6.53 6.59
CA SER A 264 -16.22 7.53 5.70
C SER A 264 -15.71 6.80 4.45
N LEU A 265 -15.97 7.36 3.26
CA LEU A 265 -15.46 6.78 2.01
C LEU A 265 -13.94 6.71 1.99
N SER A 266 -13.26 7.59 2.74
CA SER A 266 -11.81 7.58 2.95
C SER A 266 -11.32 6.30 3.64
N ASP A 267 -12.18 5.62 4.42
CA ASP A 267 -11.83 4.44 5.21
C ASP A 267 -11.68 3.21 4.33
N ILE A 268 -12.48 3.14 3.25
CA ILE A 268 -12.51 2.03 2.31
C ILE A 268 -11.74 2.33 1.02
N ASN A 269 -11.20 3.54 0.89
CA ASN A 269 -10.54 4.00 -0.33
C ASN A 269 -9.22 3.25 -0.61
N CYS A 270 -8.40 3.04 0.43
CA CYS A 270 -7.14 2.31 0.27
C CYS A 270 -7.40 0.80 0.23
N ILE A 271 -6.98 0.16 -0.86
CA ILE A 271 -7.25 -1.25 -1.12
C ILE A 271 -6.00 -2.01 -1.56
N VAL A 272 -6.08 -3.34 -1.50
CA VAL A 272 -5.05 -4.26 -1.99
C VAL A 272 -5.55 -5.00 -3.22
N TYR A 273 -4.76 -4.98 -4.29
CA TYR A 273 -4.86 -5.91 -5.41
C TYR A 273 -3.75 -6.97 -5.33
N GLY A 274 -4.09 -8.23 -5.58
CA GLY A 274 -3.18 -9.37 -5.52
C GLY A 274 -3.06 -9.97 -4.12
N LEU A 275 -1.82 -10.32 -3.74
CA LEU A 275 -1.51 -11.11 -2.56
C LEU A 275 -1.58 -10.26 -1.26
N PRO A 276 -2.47 -10.56 -0.30
CA PRO A 276 -2.62 -9.80 0.96
C PRO A 276 -1.66 -10.24 2.07
N ASN A 277 -0.82 -11.24 1.81
CA ASN A 277 0.02 -11.89 2.81
C ASN A 277 1.51 -11.50 2.69
N LEU A 278 1.84 -10.42 2.01
CA LEU A 278 3.24 -9.95 1.90
C LEU A 278 3.65 -9.18 3.15
N ILE A 279 4.87 -9.39 3.64
CA ILE A 279 5.45 -8.71 4.80
C ILE A 279 6.86 -8.24 4.45
N LEU A 280 7.20 -7.00 4.79
CA LEU A 280 8.55 -6.46 4.57
C LEU A 280 9.53 -7.03 5.62
N VAL A 281 10.71 -7.48 5.18
CA VAL A 281 11.74 -8.10 6.03
C VAL A 281 13.16 -7.65 5.71
#